data_AF-A0A4Q0AXC3-F1
#
_entry.id   AF-A0A4Q0AXC3-F1
#
_cell.length_a   1.000
_cell.length_b   1.000
_cell.length_c   1.000
_cell.angle_alpha   90.00
_cell.angle_beta   90.00
_cell.angle_gamma   90.00
#
_symmetry.space_group_name_H-M   'P 1'
#
loop_
_entity.id
_entity.type
_entity.pdbx_description
1 polymer ?
#
loop_
_entity_poly.entity_id
_entity_poly.type
_entity_poly.pdbx_seq_one_letter_code
_entity_poly.pdbx_strand_id
1 'polypeptide(L)'
;MTYIKSTGRIIYDPNRPGMKKRNTGWCIISVDTEITRYYRWWLEYQYHIHLQPPSWDAHISVVRGEFLSDAVKSLWKKYHKQPIEFEYEHGNIQKHRSGREQDGIVPGDYYVIDVKCPTIDMIRQELGLKTGYKYHLTVGRSYEYVSRYENRKDRRHQSGK
;
A
#
# COMPACT_ATOMS: atom_id res chain seq x y z
N MET A 1 -1.14 -21.97 -8.33
CA MET A 1 -1.08 -20.76 -7.48
C MET A 1 -1.65 -21.14 -6.13
N THR A 2 -0.91 -20.88 -5.04
CA THR A 2 -1.27 -21.32 -3.68
C THR A 2 -1.73 -20.11 -2.88
N TYR A 3 -2.91 -20.18 -2.26
CA TYR A 3 -3.41 -19.14 -1.37
C TYR A 3 -3.13 -19.53 0.09
N ILE A 4 -2.58 -18.59 0.86
CA ILE A 4 -2.32 -18.76 2.29
C ILE A 4 -3.34 -17.94 3.08
N LYS A 5 -3.94 -18.57 4.10
CA LYS A 5 -4.86 -17.92 5.03
C LYS A 5 -4.09 -17.09 6.06
N SER A 6 -4.62 -15.93 6.39
CA SER A 6 -4.10 -15.07 7.46
C SER A 6 -5.23 -14.25 8.07
N THR A 7 -4.89 -13.49 9.11
CA THR A 7 -5.84 -12.65 9.84
C THR A 7 -5.33 -11.23 9.94
N GLY A 8 -6.26 -10.30 10.09
CA GLY A 8 -5.97 -8.89 10.30
C GLY A 8 -7.04 -8.22 11.15
N ARG A 9 -6.95 -6.90 11.24
CA ARG A 9 -7.95 -6.07 11.95
C ARG A 9 -8.40 -4.92 11.09
N ILE A 10 -9.70 -4.63 11.11
CA ILE A 10 -10.28 -3.51 10.36
C ILE A 10 -10.02 -2.20 11.11
N ILE A 11 -9.28 -1.28 10.50
CA ILE A 11 -8.89 0.00 11.10
C ILE A 11 -9.42 1.15 10.25
N TYR A 12 -10.28 1.96 10.85
CA TYR A 12 -10.80 3.17 10.26
C TYR A 12 -9.96 4.36 10.73
N ASP A 13 -9.77 5.33 9.83
CA ASP A 13 -8.95 6.52 10.03
C ASP A 13 -7.57 6.18 10.66
N PRO A 14 -6.81 5.24 10.07
CA PRO A 14 -5.54 4.78 10.64
C PRO A 14 -4.57 5.96 10.79
N ASN A 15 -3.86 5.97 11.92
CA ASN A 15 -2.80 6.96 12.11
C ASN A 15 -1.71 6.73 11.05
N ARG A 16 -1.26 7.81 10.41
CA ARG A 16 -0.16 7.77 9.45
C ARG A 16 1.02 8.54 10.05
N PRO A 17 2.06 7.83 10.53
CA PRO A 17 3.25 8.50 11.07
C PRO A 17 3.82 9.49 10.06
N GLY A 18 4.18 10.69 10.53
CA GLY A 18 4.80 11.72 9.69
C GLY A 18 3.85 12.63 8.90
N MET A 19 2.53 12.42 8.95
CA MET A 19 1.57 13.37 8.35
C MET A 19 1.02 14.37 9.36
N LYS A 20 1.05 15.67 9.02
CA LYS A 20 0.53 16.76 9.86
C LYS A 20 -1.00 16.75 10.00
N LYS A 21 -1.72 16.20 9.03
CA LYS A 21 -3.20 16.09 9.06
C LYS A 21 -3.61 14.67 9.37
N ARG A 22 -4.66 14.52 10.19
CA ARG A 22 -5.32 13.22 10.41
C ARG A 22 -5.83 12.67 9.08
N ASN A 23 -5.57 11.39 8.85
CA ASN A 23 -6.02 10.69 7.66
C ASN A 23 -7.45 10.17 7.87
N THR A 24 -8.44 11.03 7.66
CA THR A 24 -9.87 10.68 7.80
C THR A 24 -10.46 10.16 6.49
N GLY A 25 -11.48 9.31 6.57
CA GLY A 25 -12.16 8.72 5.41
C GLY A 25 -11.46 7.48 4.85
N TRP A 26 -10.50 6.91 5.58
CA TRP A 26 -9.78 5.71 5.19
C TRP A 26 -10.18 4.52 6.03
N CYS A 27 -10.22 3.35 5.41
CA CYS A 27 -10.40 2.08 6.08
C CYS A 27 -9.40 1.09 5.49
N ILE A 28 -8.66 0.39 6.36
CA ILE A 28 -7.69 -0.62 5.98
C ILE A 28 -7.93 -1.89 6.80
N ILE A 29 -7.45 -3.02 6.29
CA ILE A 29 -7.14 -4.18 7.13
C ILE A 29 -5.67 -4.08 7.48
N SER A 30 -5.34 -3.87 8.75
CA SER A 30 -3.97 -4.00 9.27
C SER A 30 -3.66 -5.47 9.44
N VAL A 31 -2.55 -5.93 8.85
CA VAL A 31 -2.14 -7.34 8.85
C VAL A 31 -0.74 -7.48 9.45
N ASP A 32 -0.31 -8.71 9.64
CA ASP A 32 1.04 -9.00 10.15
C ASP A 32 2.13 -8.42 9.22
N THR A 33 3.03 -7.62 9.80
CA THR A 33 4.11 -6.96 9.07
C THR A 33 5.16 -7.95 8.58
N GLU A 34 5.26 -9.13 9.20
CA GLU A 34 6.18 -10.18 8.77
C GLU A 34 5.87 -10.71 7.37
N ILE A 35 4.60 -10.63 6.92
CA ILE A 35 4.23 -11.00 5.54
C ILE A 35 4.99 -10.11 4.55
N THR A 36 4.94 -8.78 4.71
CA THR A 36 5.60 -7.88 3.76
C THR A 36 7.12 -7.88 3.95
N ARG A 37 7.62 -8.08 5.17
CA ARG A 37 9.06 -8.23 5.44
C ARG A 37 9.64 -9.46 4.73
N TYR A 38 8.98 -10.62 4.84
CA TYR A 38 9.38 -11.83 4.16
C TYR A 38 9.51 -11.61 2.65
N TYR A 39 8.49 -11.02 2.00
CA TYR A 39 8.54 -10.83 0.56
C TYR A 39 9.54 -9.75 0.11
N ARG A 40 9.75 -8.69 0.91
CA ARG A 40 10.82 -7.72 0.64
C ARG A 40 12.19 -8.40 0.71
N TRP A 41 12.46 -9.16 1.77
CA TRP A 41 13.70 -9.91 1.92
C TRP A 41 13.88 -10.92 0.78
N TRP A 42 12.84 -11.66 0.41
CA TRP A 42 12.90 -12.64 -0.66
C TRP A 42 13.21 -11.99 -2.01
N LEU A 43 12.58 -10.86 -2.33
CA LEU A 43 12.85 -10.10 -3.55
C LEU A 43 14.29 -9.54 -3.59
N GLU A 44 14.78 -9.06 -2.46
CA GLU A 44 16.16 -8.59 -2.33
C GLU A 44 17.16 -9.75 -2.49
N TYR A 45 16.91 -10.88 -1.84
CA TYR A 45 17.80 -12.03 -1.87
C TYR A 45 17.84 -12.74 -3.23
N GLN A 46 16.68 -12.91 -3.88
CA GLN A 46 16.58 -13.64 -5.15
C GLN A 46 16.85 -12.76 -6.38
N TYR A 47 16.47 -11.48 -6.32
CA TYR A 47 16.46 -10.60 -7.50
C TYR A 47 17.20 -9.29 -7.30
N HIS A 48 17.82 -9.05 -6.14
CA HIS A 48 18.50 -7.79 -5.82
C HIS A 48 17.60 -6.56 -5.94
N ILE A 49 16.30 -6.73 -5.69
CA ILE A 49 15.31 -5.65 -5.73
C ILE A 49 15.14 -5.09 -4.32
N HIS A 50 15.68 -3.88 -4.08
CA HIS A 50 15.51 -3.18 -2.80
C HIS A 50 14.20 -2.37 -2.79
N LEU A 51 13.33 -2.67 -1.83
CA LEU A 51 12.02 -2.02 -1.70
C LEU A 51 11.90 -1.25 -0.40
N GLN A 52 11.30 -0.08 -0.49
CA GLN A 52 10.89 0.70 0.68
C GLN A 52 9.52 0.22 1.20
N PRO A 53 9.31 0.17 2.52
CA PRO A 53 8.03 -0.25 3.09
C PRO A 53 6.92 0.77 2.75
N PRO A 54 5.66 0.32 2.60
CA PRO A 54 4.52 1.21 2.41
C PRO A 54 4.22 2.04 3.68
N SER A 55 3.46 3.12 3.52
CA SER A 55 3.27 4.13 4.59
C SER A 55 2.51 3.66 5.84
N TRP A 56 1.73 2.59 5.76
CA TRP A 56 1.10 1.93 6.93
C TRP A 56 1.71 0.55 7.20
N ASP A 57 2.90 0.29 6.67
CA ASP A 57 3.49 -1.05 6.58
C ASP A 57 2.46 -2.04 5.98
N ALA A 58 2.38 -3.27 6.48
CA ALA A 58 1.49 -4.28 5.92
C ALA A 58 -0.01 -3.95 6.14
N HIS A 59 -0.72 -3.69 5.04
CA HIS A 59 -2.16 -3.44 5.05
C HIS A 59 -2.82 -3.75 3.71
N ILE A 60 -4.13 -3.99 3.77
CA ILE A 60 -5.01 -4.10 2.60
C ILE A 60 -5.95 -2.90 2.62
N SER A 61 -6.04 -2.16 1.51
CA SER A 61 -6.96 -1.02 1.41
C SER A 61 -8.41 -1.47 1.25
N VAL A 62 -9.30 -0.98 2.12
CA VAL A 62 -10.76 -1.20 2.05
C VAL A 62 -11.45 0.04 1.50
N VAL A 63 -11.18 1.21 2.08
CA VAL A 63 -11.66 2.54 1.66
C VAL A 63 -10.47 3.49 1.62
N ARG A 64 -10.35 4.24 0.53
CA ARG A 64 -9.22 5.09 0.14
C ARG A 64 -9.61 6.58 0.07
N GLY A 65 -10.40 7.06 1.02
CA GLY A 65 -10.85 8.45 1.06
C GLY A 65 -12.04 8.76 0.14
N GLU A 66 -12.76 7.75 -0.35
CA GLU A 66 -13.99 7.97 -1.11
C GLU A 66 -15.04 8.74 -0.29
N PHE A 67 -15.86 9.54 -0.97
CA PHE A 67 -16.96 10.26 -0.36
C PHE A 67 -18.10 9.31 0.01
N LEU A 68 -18.66 9.49 1.22
CA LEU A 68 -19.82 8.75 1.72
C LEU A 68 -21.06 9.65 1.71
N SER A 69 -22.18 9.12 1.20
CA SER A 69 -23.47 9.83 1.25
C SER A 69 -23.98 9.94 2.68
N ASP A 70 -24.81 10.95 2.96
CA ASP A 70 -25.35 11.18 4.31
C ASP A 70 -26.13 9.99 4.86
N ALA A 71 -26.81 9.24 3.99
CA ALA A 71 -27.60 8.06 4.34
C ALA A 71 -26.76 6.93 4.99
N VAL A 72 -25.46 6.84 4.68
CA VAL A 72 -24.58 5.75 5.15
C VAL A 72 -23.48 6.24 6.10
N LYS A 73 -23.41 7.54 6.41
CA LYS A 73 -22.39 8.10 7.32
C LYS A 73 -22.45 7.48 8.72
N SER A 74 -23.63 7.11 9.20
CA SER A 74 -23.82 6.44 10.50
C SER A 74 -23.20 5.04 10.55
N LEU A 75 -22.94 4.40 9.40
CA LEU A 75 -22.29 3.10 9.29
C LEU A 75 -20.75 3.21 9.36
N TRP A 76 -20.19 4.41 9.29
CA TRP A 76 -18.75 4.61 9.40
C TRP A 76 -18.24 4.08 10.74
N LYS A 77 -17.14 3.32 10.71
CA LYS A 77 -16.54 2.65 11.87
C LYS A 77 -17.34 1.51 12.51
N LYS A 78 -18.46 1.06 11.91
CA LYS A 78 -19.25 -0.10 12.38
C LYS A 78 -18.39 -1.32 12.71
N TYR A 79 -17.36 -1.59 11.90
CA TYR A 79 -16.49 -2.77 12.02
C TYR A 79 -15.13 -2.50 12.67
N HIS A 80 -14.93 -1.34 13.31
CA HIS A 80 -13.61 -0.96 13.79
C HIS A 80 -13.03 -1.95 14.82
N LYS A 81 -11.75 -2.30 14.65
CA LYS A 81 -10.95 -3.26 15.43
C LYS A 81 -11.40 -4.72 15.39
N GLN A 82 -12.45 -5.03 14.63
CA GLN A 82 -12.91 -6.41 14.46
C GLN A 82 -11.84 -7.23 13.72
N PRO A 83 -11.61 -8.48 14.15
CA PRO A 83 -10.75 -9.41 13.43
C PRO A 83 -11.40 -9.82 12.10
N ILE A 84 -10.58 -10.13 11.12
CA ILE A 84 -11.02 -10.54 9.78
C ILE A 84 -10.04 -11.55 9.20
N GLU A 85 -10.58 -12.58 8.56
CA GLU A 85 -9.79 -13.55 7.79
C GLU A 85 -9.64 -13.09 6.35
N PHE A 86 -8.50 -13.38 5.74
CA PHE A 86 -8.26 -13.17 4.33
C PHE A 86 -7.29 -14.21 3.79
N GLU A 87 -7.22 -14.32 2.46
CA GLU A 87 -6.25 -15.13 1.76
C GLU A 87 -5.37 -14.25 0.88
N TYR A 88 -4.07 -14.55 0.83
CA TYR A 88 -3.14 -13.89 -0.10
C TYR A 88 -2.44 -14.91 -0.98
N GLU A 89 -2.09 -14.51 -2.20
CA GLU A 89 -1.45 -15.39 -3.17
C GLU A 89 0.05 -15.54 -2.86
N HIS A 90 0.48 -16.77 -2.56
CA HIS A 90 1.87 -17.03 -2.24
C HIS A 90 2.75 -17.12 -3.49
N GLY A 91 3.88 -16.41 -3.48
CA GLY A 91 4.93 -16.49 -4.50
C GLY A 91 4.63 -15.75 -5.81
N ASN A 92 3.42 -15.22 -6.00
CA ASN A 92 3.07 -14.42 -7.17
C ASN A 92 3.06 -12.92 -6.82
N ILE A 93 4.21 -12.27 -6.98
CA ILE A 93 4.34 -10.82 -6.74
C ILE A 93 4.16 -10.08 -8.06
N GLN A 94 3.13 -9.25 -8.13
CA GLN A 94 2.84 -8.42 -9.29
C GLN A 94 3.54 -7.07 -9.18
N LYS A 95 4.06 -6.60 -10.31
CA LYS A 95 4.72 -5.30 -10.44
C LYS A 95 3.78 -4.31 -11.14
N HIS A 96 3.45 -3.22 -10.46
CA HIS A 96 2.65 -2.12 -11.02
C HIS A 96 3.47 -0.84 -11.06
N ARG A 97 3.57 -0.22 -12.23
CA ARG A 97 4.23 1.08 -12.37
C ARG A 97 3.36 2.17 -11.74
N SER A 98 3.93 2.99 -10.85
CA SER A 98 3.19 4.14 -10.33
C SER A 98 3.25 5.29 -11.34
N GLY A 99 2.11 5.87 -11.74
CA GLY A 99 1.98 7.23 -12.30
C GLY A 99 2.85 7.66 -13.51
N ARG A 100 2.52 8.84 -14.06
CA ARG A 100 3.37 9.52 -15.06
C ARG A 100 4.50 10.27 -14.35
N GLU A 101 5.62 10.43 -15.02
CA GLU A 101 6.71 11.30 -14.60
C GLU A 101 6.17 12.68 -14.25
N GLN A 102 6.47 13.16 -13.05
CA GLN A 102 6.15 14.50 -12.59
C GLN A 102 7.43 15.12 -12.07
N ASP A 103 7.79 16.29 -12.62
CA ASP A 103 8.97 17.08 -12.22
C ASP A 103 10.33 16.35 -12.36
N GLY A 104 10.44 15.42 -13.31
CA GLY A 104 11.66 14.64 -13.57
C GLY A 104 11.98 13.61 -12.48
N ILE A 105 10.96 13.19 -11.71
CA ILE A 105 11.03 12.08 -10.76
C ILE A 105 10.38 10.88 -11.45
N VAL A 106 11.18 9.85 -11.73
CA VAL A 106 10.65 8.57 -12.22
C VAL A 106 9.87 7.92 -11.08
N PRO A 107 8.56 7.75 -11.23
CA PRO A 107 7.72 7.23 -10.18
C PRO A 107 8.00 5.73 -10.03
N GLY A 108 8.44 5.33 -8.84
CA GLY A 108 8.89 3.96 -8.59
C GLY A 108 7.78 2.90 -8.74
N ASP A 109 8.17 1.65 -8.91
CA ASP A 109 7.24 0.53 -9.08
C ASP A 109 6.70 0.04 -7.75
N TYR A 110 5.42 -0.31 -7.70
CA TYR A 110 4.80 -1.05 -6.60
C TYR A 110 4.92 -2.54 -6.84
N TYR A 111 5.28 -3.26 -5.78
CA TYR A 111 5.26 -4.72 -5.75
C TYR A 111 4.12 -5.14 -4.83
N VAL A 112 3.18 -5.91 -5.34
CA VAL A 112 1.95 -6.27 -4.64
C VAL A 112 1.65 -7.75 -4.74
N ILE A 113 0.83 -8.23 -3.82
CA ILE A 113 0.32 -9.60 -3.80
C ILE A 113 -1.20 -9.55 -3.78
N ASP A 114 -1.83 -10.35 -4.62
CA ASP A 114 -3.29 -10.43 -4.71
C ASP A 114 -3.89 -10.99 -3.41
N VAL A 115 -5.02 -10.41 -3.03
CA VAL A 115 -5.75 -10.74 -1.81
C VAL A 115 -7.20 -11.06 -2.13
N LYS A 116 -7.71 -12.13 -1.53
CA LYS A 116 -9.13 -12.48 -1.49
C LYS A 116 -9.69 -12.22 -0.11
N CYS A 117 -10.71 -11.37 -0.04
CA CYS A 117 -11.42 -11.07 1.19
C CYS A 117 -12.84 -10.57 0.87
N PRO A 118 -13.84 -11.47 0.79
CA PRO A 118 -15.22 -11.11 0.43
C PRO A 118 -15.85 -10.05 1.35
N THR A 119 -15.42 -10.03 2.62
CA THR A 119 -15.87 -9.05 3.61
C THR A 119 -15.52 -7.60 3.22
N ILE A 120 -14.47 -7.37 2.41
CA ILE A 120 -14.17 -6.04 1.88
C ILE A 120 -15.32 -5.54 1.00
N ASP A 121 -15.80 -6.38 0.06
CA ASP A 121 -16.91 -6.01 -0.81
C ASP A 121 -18.20 -5.79 -0.01
N MET A 122 -18.45 -6.62 1.01
CA MET A 122 -19.58 -6.42 1.93
C MET A 122 -19.52 -5.05 2.63
N ILE A 123 -18.38 -4.68 3.20
CA ILE A 123 -18.19 -3.37 3.86
C ILE A 123 -18.39 -2.23 2.85
N ARG A 124 -17.81 -2.36 1.65
CA ARG A 124 -17.92 -1.34 0.61
C ARG A 124 -19.37 -1.19 0.13
N GLN A 125 -20.10 -2.29 -0.04
CA GLN A 125 -21.51 -2.29 -0.42
C GLN A 125 -22.37 -1.60 0.64
N GLU A 126 -22.19 -1.89 1.93
CA GLU A 126 -22.90 -1.21 3.02
C GLU A 126 -22.65 0.31 3.03
N LEU A 127 -21.44 0.72 2.66
CA LEU A 127 -21.05 2.13 2.55
C LEU A 127 -21.46 2.77 1.21
N GLY A 128 -22.21 2.08 0.35
CA GLY A 128 -22.63 2.58 -0.96
C GLY A 128 -21.46 2.79 -1.93
N LEU A 129 -20.33 2.11 -1.72
CA LEU A 129 -19.13 2.20 -2.55
C LEU A 129 -19.12 1.08 -3.60
N LYS A 130 -18.43 1.35 -4.71
CA LYS A 130 -18.18 0.34 -5.76
C LYS A 130 -17.48 -0.90 -5.20
N THR A 131 -17.80 -2.08 -5.69
CA THR A 131 -17.24 -3.38 -5.27
C THR A 131 -16.58 -4.10 -6.46
N GLY A 132 -16.02 -5.29 -6.23
CA GLY A 132 -15.48 -6.15 -7.29
C GLY A 132 -14.09 -5.76 -7.76
N TYR A 133 -13.32 -5.05 -6.94
CA TYR A 133 -11.93 -4.72 -7.22
C TYR A 133 -11.00 -5.90 -6.95
N LYS A 134 -9.84 -5.90 -7.62
CA LYS A 134 -8.71 -6.73 -7.19
C LYS A 134 -8.03 -6.08 -5.98
N TYR A 135 -8.23 -6.68 -4.82
CA TYR A 135 -7.59 -6.26 -3.59
C TYR A 135 -6.16 -6.81 -3.52
N HIS A 136 -5.27 -6.06 -2.88
CA HIS A 136 -3.87 -6.44 -2.80
C HIS A 136 -3.22 -5.95 -1.51
N LEU A 137 -2.14 -6.62 -1.14
CA LEU A 137 -1.18 -6.21 -0.14
C LEU A 137 0.06 -5.65 -0.86
N THR A 138 0.39 -4.38 -0.62
CA THR A 138 1.63 -3.81 -1.15
C THR A 138 2.82 -4.26 -0.32
N VAL A 139 3.74 -4.99 -0.93
CA VAL A 139 4.99 -5.46 -0.32
C VAL A 139 5.96 -4.31 -0.13
N GLY A 140 6.05 -3.43 -1.15
CA GLY A 140 6.89 -2.25 -1.10
C GLY A 140 6.91 -1.48 -2.40
N ARG A 141 7.69 -0.41 -2.42
CA ARG A 141 7.88 0.44 -3.59
C ARG A 141 9.37 0.55 -3.91
N SER A 142 9.76 0.40 -5.17
CA SER A 142 11.08 0.84 -5.58
C SER A 142 11.12 2.37 -5.58
N TYR A 143 12.28 2.97 -5.35
CA TYR A 143 12.50 4.36 -5.67
C TYR A 143 13.73 4.40 -6.56
N GLU A 144 13.60 4.95 -7.77
CA GLU A 144 14.80 5.44 -8.44
C GLU A 144 15.24 6.68 -7.69
N TYR A 145 16.24 6.54 -6.84
CA TYR A 145 16.98 7.70 -6.35
C TYR A 145 17.79 8.21 -7.54
N VAL A 146 17.20 9.05 -8.39
CA VAL A 146 17.99 9.80 -9.37
C VAL A 146 18.95 10.65 -8.54
N SER A 147 20.23 10.30 -8.55
CA SER A 147 21.29 10.95 -7.77
C SER A 147 21.52 12.39 -8.24
N ARG A 148 20.57 13.30 -7.97
CA ARG A 148 20.81 14.74 -8.12
C ARG A 148 21.85 15.26 -7.12
N TYR A 149 22.24 14.45 -6.13
CA TYR A 149 23.29 14.78 -5.17
C TYR A 149 24.71 14.56 -5.70
N GLU A 150 24.92 13.66 -6.68
CA GLU A 150 26.24 13.45 -7.28
C GLU A 150 26.51 14.50 -8.38
N ASN A 151 25.49 14.84 -9.17
CA ASN A 151 25.59 15.83 -10.24
C ASN A 151 25.80 17.30 -9.79
N ARG A 152 25.67 17.62 -8.50
CA ARG A 152 25.96 18.98 -7.96
C ARG A 152 27.41 19.16 -7.53
N LYS A 153 28.16 18.09 -7.25
CA LYS A 153 29.59 18.19 -6.92
C LYS A 153 30.46 18.31 -8.18
N ASP A 154 30.05 17.70 -9.28
CA ASP A 154 30.81 17.74 -10.53
C ASP A 154 30.70 19.09 -11.27
N ARG A 155 29.56 19.78 -11.17
CA ARG A 155 29.39 21.10 -11.82
C ARG A 155 30.15 22.23 -11.14
N ARG A 156 30.58 22.08 -9.89
CA ARG A 156 31.41 23.08 -9.19
C ARG A 156 32.91 22.93 -9.48
N HIS A 157 33.34 21.83 -10.10
CA HIS A 157 34.75 21.59 -10.45
C HIS A 157 35.09 21.91 -11.93
N GLN A 158 34.10 22.21 -12.77
CA GLN A 158 34.32 22.52 -14.20
C GLN A 158 34.11 23.99 -14.60
N SER A 159 33.78 24.88 -13.67
CA SER A 159 33.66 26.33 -13.96
C SER A 159 34.85 27.15 -13.44
N GLY A 160 35.98 26.50 -13.21
CA GLY A 160 37.23 27.14 -12.75
C GLY A 160 38.39 26.83 -13.69
N LYS A 161 38.30 27.30 -14.94
CA LYS A 161 39.44 27.57 -15.83
C LYS A 161 39.11 28.78 -16.68
#